data_AF-A0A3N0EAD4-F1
#
_entry.id   AF-A0A3N0EAD4-F1
#
_cell.length_a   1.000
_cell.length_b   1.000
_cell.length_c   1.000
_cell.angle_alpha   90.00
_cell.angle_beta   90.00
_cell.angle_gamma   90.00
#
_symmetry.space_group_name_H-M   'P 1'
#
loop_
_entity.id
_entity.type
_entity.pdbx_description
1 polymer ?
#
loop_
_entity_poly.entity_id
_entity_poly.type
_entity_poly.pdbx_seq_one_letter_code
_entity_poly.pdbx_strand_id
1 'polypeptide(L)'
;MSTPISEAFSGTGALLRGLGTVLRRPRLFLLGATPPLITSVLFLLALLALIGRIEDITAWMTPFADDWATTWTTTLRVALGIALVAGAVLVMVVGFTGVTLALGAPLYDKIAEDVEDVLGNAPPETEEPLVASAVRGIRQSLTLVLISLVVTVLLFAAGFIPIVGQTVVPVVSVLIGAWLLCTELVGAAFDRRGMRRLRDRRRHMAGNKARVLGFAVPCFLLLAIPFVAVAMFPAAAAGGTILARQLLPPPTPGWTAPGGHSQSAPPQPPQPGQRPPDPPRNGHA
;
A
#
# COMPACT_ATOMS: atom_id res chain seq x y z
N MET A 1 -26.64 -4.45 17.37
CA MET A 1 -25.33 -3.80 17.58
C MET A 1 -24.27 -4.89 17.44
N SER A 2 -23.36 -4.77 16.49
CA SER A 2 -22.24 -5.70 16.36
C SER A 2 -21.26 -5.49 17.53
N THR A 3 -20.71 -6.58 18.07
CA THR A 3 -19.72 -6.51 19.13
C THR A 3 -18.37 -6.10 18.55
N PRO A 4 -17.48 -5.44 19.32
CA PRO A 4 -16.14 -5.09 18.83
C PRO A 4 -15.35 -6.31 18.31
N ILE A 5 -15.63 -7.49 18.86
CA ILE A 5 -15.03 -8.75 18.42
C ILE A 5 -15.52 -9.13 17.01
N SER A 6 -16.83 -9.09 16.74
CA SER A 6 -17.36 -9.41 15.41
C SER A 6 -16.92 -8.40 14.36
N GLU A 7 -16.74 -7.14 14.75
CA GLU A 7 -16.15 -6.10 13.91
C GLU A 7 -14.70 -6.39 13.54
N ALA A 8 -13.87 -6.80 14.52
CA ALA A 8 -12.49 -7.20 14.27
C ALA A 8 -12.40 -8.39 13.29
N PHE A 9 -13.21 -9.43 13.50
CA PHE A 9 -13.28 -10.57 12.58
C PHE A 9 -13.77 -10.17 11.19
N SER A 10 -14.68 -9.20 11.09
CA SER A 10 -15.12 -8.66 9.79
C SER A 10 -13.96 -7.99 9.03
N GLY A 11 -13.11 -7.27 9.76
CA GLY A 11 -11.87 -6.67 9.25
C GLY A 11 -10.86 -7.72 8.78
N THR A 12 -10.59 -8.75 9.59
CA THR A 12 -9.73 -9.88 9.19
C THR A 12 -10.30 -10.60 7.97
N GLY A 13 -11.62 -10.76 7.91
CA GLY A 13 -12.33 -11.32 6.76
C GLY A 13 -12.20 -10.47 5.49
N ALA A 14 -11.98 -9.15 5.59
CA ALA A 14 -11.66 -8.30 4.44
C ALA A 14 -10.24 -8.60 3.90
N LEU A 15 -9.26 -8.79 4.79
CA LEU A 15 -7.89 -9.18 4.42
C LEU A 15 -7.87 -10.53 3.71
N LEU A 16 -8.56 -11.54 4.27
CA LEU A 16 -8.65 -12.88 3.68
C LEU A 16 -9.37 -12.87 2.32
N ARG A 17 -10.41 -12.05 2.16
CA ARG A 17 -11.08 -11.86 0.86
C ARG A 17 -10.17 -11.17 -0.16
N GLY A 18 -9.38 -10.19 0.27
CA GLY A 18 -8.34 -9.57 -0.57
C GLY A 18 -7.33 -10.61 -1.06
N LEU A 19 -6.79 -11.41 -0.14
CA LEU A 19 -5.87 -12.51 -0.46
C LEU A 19 -6.50 -13.52 -1.43
N GLY A 20 -7.72 -13.98 -1.16
CA GLY A 20 -8.45 -14.91 -2.03
C GLY A 20 -8.72 -14.35 -3.43
N THR A 21 -8.96 -13.04 -3.55
CA THR A 21 -9.17 -12.37 -4.84
C THR A 21 -7.90 -12.36 -5.69
N VAL A 22 -6.76 -12.05 -5.06
CA VAL A 22 -5.45 -12.01 -5.72
C VAL A 22 -4.99 -13.41 -6.12
N LEU A 23 -5.11 -14.40 -5.22
CA LEU A 23 -4.70 -15.78 -5.52
C LEU A 23 -5.52 -16.43 -6.64
N ARG A 24 -6.77 -16.01 -6.84
CA ARG A 24 -7.61 -16.48 -7.95
C ARG A 24 -7.31 -15.79 -9.28
N ARG A 25 -6.47 -14.74 -9.29
CA ARG A 25 -6.19 -13.89 -10.45
C ARG A 25 -4.68 -13.73 -10.63
N PRO A 26 -4.01 -14.72 -11.26
CA PRO A 26 -2.55 -14.72 -11.38
C PRO A 26 -2.01 -13.51 -12.14
N ARG A 27 -2.77 -12.92 -13.07
CA ARG A 27 -2.38 -11.69 -13.78
C ARG A 27 -2.15 -10.49 -12.85
N LEU A 28 -3.05 -10.24 -11.89
CA LEU A 28 -2.92 -9.14 -10.92
C LEU A 28 -1.75 -9.35 -9.97
N PHE A 29 -1.58 -10.60 -9.52
CA PHE A 29 -0.45 -10.99 -8.68
C PHE A 29 0.89 -10.80 -9.39
N LEU A 30 0.99 -11.27 -10.65
CA LEU A 30 2.22 -11.15 -11.44
C LEU A 30 2.56 -9.69 -11.75
N LEU A 31 1.57 -8.87 -12.12
CA LEU A 31 1.80 -7.43 -12.34
C LEU A 31 2.33 -6.75 -11.07
N GLY A 32 1.73 -7.04 -9.89
CA GLY A 32 2.16 -6.46 -8.62
C GLY A 32 3.52 -6.96 -8.12
N ALA A 33 3.85 -8.22 -8.41
CA ALA A 33 5.13 -8.82 -8.04
C ALA A 33 6.27 -8.45 -9.01
N THR A 34 5.97 -7.90 -10.19
CA THR A 34 6.97 -7.59 -11.22
C THR A 34 8.03 -6.59 -10.72
N PRO A 35 7.67 -5.42 -10.14
CA PRO A 35 8.68 -4.48 -9.64
C PRO A 35 9.60 -5.05 -8.56
N PRO A 36 9.10 -5.69 -7.47
CA PRO A 36 9.99 -6.26 -6.46
C PRO A 36 10.81 -7.42 -7.02
N LEU A 37 10.29 -8.21 -7.97
CA LEU A 37 11.05 -9.27 -8.62
C LEU A 37 12.23 -8.71 -9.42
N ILE A 38 12.00 -7.66 -10.22
CA ILE A 38 13.06 -6.99 -10.97
C ILE A 38 14.12 -6.43 -10.01
N THR A 39 13.71 -5.71 -8.97
CA THR A 39 14.65 -5.18 -7.96
C THR A 39 15.43 -6.31 -7.28
N SER A 40 14.78 -7.41 -6.90
CA SER A 40 15.44 -8.57 -6.29
C SER A 40 16.48 -9.20 -7.21
N VAL A 41 16.17 -9.37 -8.50
CA VAL A 41 17.12 -9.90 -9.48
C VAL A 41 18.31 -8.94 -9.64
N LEU A 42 18.06 -7.64 -9.78
CA LEU A 42 19.13 -6.63 -9.90
C LEU A 42 20.06 -6.65 -8.67
N PHE A 43 19.48 -6.70 -7.47
CA PHE A 43 20.27 -6.69 -6.23
C PHE A 43 21.01 -8.01 -6.02
N LEU A 44 20.40 -9.13 -6.40
CA LEU A 44 21.08 -10.43 -6.39
C LEU A 44 22.29 -10.42 -7.33
N LEU A 45 22.14 -9.92 -8.56
CA LEU A 45 23.24 -9.82 -9.52
C LEU A 45 24.34 -8.89 -9.01
N ALA A 46 23.98 -7.75 -8.41
CA ALA A 46 24.94 -6.83 -7.79
C ALA A 46 25.68 -7.48 -6.62
N LEU A 47 24.99 -8.25 -5.78
CA LEU A 47 25.59 -8.96 -4.65
C LEU A 47 26.53 -10.07 -5.12
N LEU A 48 26.12 -10.86 -6.12
CA LEU A 48 26.97 -11.89 -6.73
C LEU A 48 28.21 -11.28 -7.39
N ALA A 49 28.08 -10.14 -8.06
CA ALA A 49 29.21 -9.40 -8.63
C ALA A 49 30.17 -8.89 -7.54
N LEU A 50 29.65 -8.37 -6.42
CA LEU A 50 30.46 -7.95 -5.28
C LEU A 50 31.22 -9.13 -4.67
N ILE A 51 30.53 -10.25 -4.39
CA ILE A 51 31.13 -11.45 -3.81
C ILE A 51 32.19 -12.02 -4.75
N GLY A 52 31.91 -12.10 -6.05
CA GLY A 52 32.85 -12.60 -7.05
C GLY A 52 34.09 -11.73 -7.25
N ARG A 53 34.10 -10.49 -6.74
CA ARG A 53 35.22 -9.54 -6.80
C ARG A 53 35.75 -9.15 -5.41
N ILE A 54 35.32 -9.84 -4.36
CA ILE A 54 35.60 -9.39 -2.99
C ILE A 54 37.10 -9.43 -2.66
N GLU A 55 37.83 -10.40 -3.21
CA GLU A 55 39.27 -10.52 -3.04
C GLU A 55 40.00 -9.37 -3.73
N ASP A 56 39.68 -9.09 -5.00
CA ASP A 56 40.24 -7.96 -5.77
C ASP A 56 39.98 -6.62 -5.05
N ILE A 57 38.76 -6.41 -4.57
CA ILE A 57 38.34 -5.17 -3.89
C ILE A 57 39.07 -5.03 -2.56
N THR A 58 39.10 -6.07 -1.74
CA THR A 58 39.75 -6.00 -0.42
C THR A 58 41.26 -5.86 -0.55
N ALA A 59 41.89 -6.47 -1.55
CA ALA A 59 43.30 -6.27 -1.87
C ALA A 59 43.58 -4.82 -2.31
N TRP A 60 42.78 -4.29 -3.24
CA TRP A 60 42.90 -2.90 -3.70
C TRP A 60 42.70 -1.87 -2.57
N MET A 61 41.85 -2.17 -1.59
CA MET A 61 41.64 -1.31 -0.41
C MET A 61 42.75 -1.42 0.64
N THR A 62 43.55 -2.49 0.62
CA THR A 62 44.54 -2.81 1.67
C THR A 62 45.98 -2.98 1.14
N PRO A 63 46.50 -2.09 0.27
CA PRO A 63 47.87 -2.21 -0.23
C PRO A 63 48.92 -2.07 0.90
N PHE A 64 48.59 -1.33 1.96
CA PHE A 64 49.45 -1.18 3.13
C PHE A 64 49.65 -2.48 3.94
N ALA A 65 48.82 -3.51 3.70
CA ALA A 65 48.88 -4.79 4.39
C ALA A 65 49.60 -5.88 3.58
N ASP A 66 50.15 -5.54 2.41
CA ASP A 66 50.84 -6.49 1.53
C ASP A 66 52.13 -7.04 2.16
N ASP A 67 52.83 -6.23 2.96
CA ASP A 67 54.08 -6.62 3.63
C ASP A 67 53.87 -7.34 4.98
N TRP A 68 52.62 -7.53 5.40
CA TRP A 68 52.33 -8.18 6.68
C TRP A 68 52.49 -9.70 6.60
N ALA A 69 52.57 -10.35 7.77
CA ALA A 69 52.49 -11.80 7.81
C ALA A 69 51.15 -12.28 7.22
N THR A 70 51.20 -13.30 6.36
CA THR A 70 50.06 -13.77 5.54
C THR A 70 48.78 -14.03 6.34
N THR A 71 48.91 -14.55 7.57
CA THR A 71 47.78 -14.79 8.46
C THR A 71 47.03 -13.50 8.80
N TRP A 72 47.75 -12.42 9.09
CA TRP A 72 47.15 -11.13 9.46
C TRP A 72 46.53 -10.44 8.25
N THR A 73 47.20 -10.45 7.09
CA THR A 73 46.65 -9.93 5.83
C THR A 73 45.36 -10.65 5.44
N THR A 74 45.36 -11.98 5.50
CA THR A 74 44.18 -12.80 5.18
C THR A 74 43.03 -12.52 6.14
N THR A 75 43.31 -12.47 7.44
CA THR A 75 42.29 -12.20 8.47
C THR A 75 41.65 -10.82 8.25
N LEU A 76 42.46 -9.80 7.99
CA LEU A 76 41.97 -8.44 7.71
C LEU A 76 41.09 -8.42 6.46
N ARG A 77 41.55 -9.01 5.35
CA ARG A 77 40.82 -9.02 4.07
C ARG A 77 39.50 -9.78 4.17
N VAL A 78 39.47 -10.91 4.86
CA VAL A 78 38.23 -11.66 5.13
C VAL A 78 37.26 -10.84 5.97
N ALA A 79 37.73 -10.23 7.07
CA ALA A 79 36.89 -9.38 7.91
C ALA A 79 36.32 -8.18 7.15
N LEU A 80 37.16 -7.52 6.33
CA LEU A 80 36.74 -6.42 5.48
C LEU A 80 35.73 -6.88 4.42
N GLY A 81 35.95 -8.06 3.81
CA GLY A 81 35.01 -8.66 2.86
C GLY A 81 33.64 -8.92 3.47
N ILE A 82 33.60 -9.49 4.69
CA ILE A 82 32.36 -9.69 5.44
C ILE A 82 31.67 -8.35 5.71
N ALA A 83 32.43 -7.33 6.15
CA ALA A 83 31.89 -6.01 6.43
C ALA A 83 31.31 -5.33 5.17
N LEU A 84 31.98 -5.44 4.02
CA LEU A 84 31.52 -4.91 2.75
C LEU A 84 30.22 -5.59 2.28
N VAL A 85 30.16 -6.93 2.38
CA VAL A 85 28.95 -7.69 2.03
C VAL A 85 27.80 -7.32 2.98
N ALA A 86 28.04 -7.28 4.28
CA ALA A 86 27.03 -6.88 5.27
C ALA A 86 26.53 -5.45 5.03
N GLY A 87 27.44 -4.51 4.76
CA GLY A 87 27.13 -3.12 4.43
C GLY A 87 26.33 -3.00 3.13
N ALA A 88 26.72 -3.73 2.09
CA ALA A 88 25.98 -3.78 0.82
C ALA A 88 24.57 -4.33 1.01
N VAL A 89 24.41 -5.42 1.78
CA VAL A 89 23.09 -5.97 2.12
C VAL A 89 22.25 -4.95 2.87
N LEU A 90 22.82 -4.21 3.83
CA LEU A 90 22.10 -3.16 4.55
C LEU A 90 21.61 -2.05 3.61
N VAL A 91 22.49 -1.57 2.72
CA VAL A 91 22.15 -0.57 1.70
C VAL A 91 21.08 -1.10 0.75
N MET A 92 21.18 -2.36 0.33
CA MET A 92 20.16 -3.02 -0.48
C MET A 92 18.83 -3.12 0.25
N VAL A 93 18.79 -3.49 1.53
CA VAL A 93 17.53 -3.55 2.30
C VAL A 93 16.84 -2.18 2.32
N VAL A 94 17.60 -1.10 2.57
CA VAL A 94 17.05 0.26 2.59
C VAL A 94 16.65 0.72 1.18
N GLY A 95 17.49 0.45 0.19
CA GLY A 95 17.29 0.86 -1.20
C GLY A 95 16.20 0.06 -1.92
N PHE A 96 15.88 -1.16 -1.47
CA PHE A 96 14.96 -2.09 -2.12
C PHE A 96 13.59 -1.46 -2.32
N THR A 97 13.05 -0.84 -1.27
CA THR A 97 11.75 -0.17 -1.33
C THR A 97 11.78 1.01 -2.29
N GLY A 98 12.82 1.85 -2.23
CA GLY A 98 12.95 3.01 -3.11
C GLY A 98 13.04 2.63 -4.58
N VAL A 99 13.90 1.67 -4.92
CA VAL A 99 14.09 1.18 -6.29
C VAL A 99 12.83 0.46 -6.78
N THR A 100 12.21 -0.37 -5.95
CA THR A 100 10.97 -1.08 -6.31
C THR A 100 9.82 -0.13 -6.61
N LEU A 101 9.66 0.94 -5.81
CA LEU A 101 8.63 1.95 -6.06
C LEU A 101 8.94 2.77 -7.33
N ALA A 102 10.21 3.14 -7.54
CA ALA A 102 10.63 3.86 -8.74
C ALA A 102 10.39 3.06 -10.03
N LEU A 103 10.66 1.75 -10.01
CA LEU A 103 10.39 0.85 -11.13
C LEU A 103 8.90 0.54 -11.28
N GLY A 104 8.17 0.49 -10.18
CA GLY A 104 6.79 0.00 -10.15
C GLY A 104 5.72 1.04 -10.41
N ALA A 105 6.01 2.33 -10.31
CA ALA A 105 5.02 3.41 -10.49
C ALA A 105 4.06 3.21 -11.69
N PRO A 106 4.52 2.99 -12.93
CA PRO A 106 3.62 2.78 -14.07
C PRO A 106 2.85 1.46 -14.05
N LEU A 107 3.37 0.42 -13.38
CA LEU A 107 2.67 -0.87 -13.23
C LEU A 107 1.61 -0.80 -12.13
N TYR A 108 1.89 -0.08 -11.05
CA TYR A 108 0.96 0.08 -9.93
C TYR A 108 -0.29 0.85 -10.33
N ASP A 109 -0.17 1.86 -11.20
CA ASP A 109 -1.32 2.59 -11.76
C ASP A 109 -2.25 1.65 -12.56
N LYS A 110 -1.70 0.78 -13.42
CA LYS A 110 -2.50 -0.20 -14.17
C LYS A 110 -3.19 -1.24 -13.30
N ILE A 111 -2.54 -1.69 -12.22
CA ILE A 111 -3.16 -2.62 -11.26
C ILE A 111 -4.33 -1.95 -10.55
N ALA A 112 -4.20 -0.66 -10.21
CA ALA A 112 -5.26 0.08 -9.54
C ALA A 112 -6.50 0.24 -10.42
N GLU A 113 -6.34 0.42 -11.73
CA GLU A 113 -7.42 0.41 -12.73
C GLU A 113 -8.09 -0.97 -12.77
N ASP A 114 -7.33 -2.03 -13.05
CA ASP A 114 -7.86 -3.39 -13.18
C ASP A 114 -8.60 -3.86 -11.91
N VAL A 115 -8.11 -3.51 -10.71
CA VAL A 115 -8.76 -3.90 -9.44
C VAL A 115 -10.14 -3.23 -9.27
N GLU A 116 -10.35 -2.02 -9.77
CA GLU A 116 -11.65 -1.34 -9.66
C GLU A 116 -12.68 -1.97 -10.60
N ASP A 117 -12.27 -2.26 -11.84
CA ASP A 117 -13.10 -2.95 -12.82
C ASP A 117 -13.58 -4.30 -12.30
N VAL A 118 -12.69 -5.00 -11.58
CA VAL A 118 -12.96 -6.29 -10.97
C VAL A 118 -13.95 -6.23 -9.81
N LEU A 119 -13.94 -5.16 -9.04
CA LEU A 119 -14.80 -5.01 -7.87
C LEU A 119 -16.23 -4.55 -8.21
N GLY A 120 -16.43 -4.03 -9.43
CA GLY A 120 -17.71 -3.54 -9.95
C GLY A 120 -18.24 -2.31 -9.21
N ASN A 121 -19.12 -1.54 -9.85
CA ASN A 121 -19.58 -0.23 -9.35
C ASN A 121 -18.41 0.73 -9.07
N ALA A 122 -17.42 0.74 -9.97
CA ALA A 122 -16.40 1.76 -9.99
C ALA A 122 -17.09 3.14 -10.06
N PRO A 123 -16.78 4.08 -9.15
CA PRO A 123 -17.24 5.46 -9.30
C PRO A 123 -16.84 5.96 -10.69
N PRO A 124 -17.66 6.80 -11.35
CA PRO A 124 -17.30 7.38 -12.64
C PRO A 124 -15.89 7.97 -12.57
N GLU A 125 -15.11 7.81 -13.65
CA GLU A 125 -13.77 8.38 -13.71
C GLU A 125 -13.79 9.81 -13.20
N THR A 126 -12.97 10.07 -12.20
CA THR A 126 -12.87 11.40 -11.65
C THR A 126 -12.17 12.26 -12.69
N GLU A 127 -12.85 13.28 -13.21
CA GLU A 127 -12.32 14.30 -14.14
C GLU A 127 -11.28 15.20 -13.45
N GLU A 128 -10.28 14.61 -12.81
CA GLU A 128 -9.17 15.33 -12.24
C GLU A 128 -7.93 15.11 -13.11
N PRO A 129 -7.20 16.18 -13.49
CA PRO A 129 -5.96 16.03 -14.23
C PRO A 129 -5.03 15.04 -13.53
N LEU A 130 -4.48 14.07 -14.26
CA LEU A 130 -3.61 13.02 -13.72
C LEU A 130 -2.50 13.59 -12.82
N VAL A 131 -1.94 14.74 -13.21
CA VAL A 131 -0.92 15.48 -12.47
C VAL A 131 -1.44 15.97 -11.11
N ALA A 132 -2.66 16.51 -11.03
CA ALA A 132 -3.24 16.99 -9.78
C ALA A 132 -3.55 15.84 -8.81
N SER A 133 -4.01 14.70 -9.34
CA SER A 133 -4.20 13.48 -8.57
C SER A 133 -2.87 12.94 -8.02
N ALA A 134 -1.85 12.84 -8.88
CA ALA A 134 -0.51 12.38 -8.51
C ALA A 134 0.14 13.27 -7.43
N VAL A 135 0.11 14.60 -7.61
CA VAL A 135 0.66 15.55 -6.64
C VAL A 135 -0.06 15.45 -5.29
N ARG A 136 -1.40 15.28 -5.29
CA ARG A 136 -2.14 15.07 -4.05
C ARG A 136 -1.72 13.76 -3.38
N GLY A 137 -1.63 12.66 -4.14
CA GLY A 137 -1.17 11.36 -3.64
C GLY A 137 0.20 11.46 -2.98
N ILE A 138 1.18 12.03 -3.69
CA ILE A 138 2.54 12.26 -3.18
C ILE A 138 2.51 13.08 -1.89
N ARG A 139 1.75 14.18 -1.83
CA ARG A 139 1.67 15.01 -0.63
C ARG A 139 1.05 14.26 0.55
N GLN A 140 0.03 13.44 0.32
CA GLN A 140 -0.60 12.62 1.35
C GLN A 140 0.35 11.56 1.88
N SER A 141 1.03 10.83 1.00
CA SER A 141 2.01 9.83 1.39
C SER A 141 3.20 10.46 2.10
N LEU A 142 3.71 11.60 1.63
CA LEU A 142 4.77 12.34 2.32
C LEU A 142 4.33 12.78 3.72
N THR A 143 3.08 13.24 3.87
CA THR A 143 2.52 13.60 5.18
C THR A 143 2.49 12.39 6.12
N LEU A 144 2.09 11.22 5.63
CA LEU A 144 2.04 9.99 6.41
C LEU A 144 3.44 9.46 6.75
N VAL A 145 4.40 9.56 5.83
CA VAL A 145 5.81 9.27 6.09
C VAL A 145 6.39 10.17 7.19
N LEU A 146 6.14 11.48 7.12
CA LEU A 146 6.59 12.42 8.15
C LEU A 146 5.96 12.12 9.51
N ILE A 147 4.67 11.81 9.55
CA ILE A 147 3.99 11.40 10.79
C ILE A 147 4.60 10.10 11.32
N SER A 148 4.83 9.12 10.44
CA SER A 148 5.46 7.84 10.82
C SER A 148 6.85 8.07 11.39
N LEU A 149 7.66 8.95 10.78
CA LEU A 149 9.00 9.28 11.25
C LEU A 149 8.96 9.91 12.65
N VAL A 150 8.13 10.93 12.85
CA VAL A 150 7.97 11.59 14.15
C VAL A 150 7.51 10.59 15.22
N VAL A 151 6.50 9.78 14.93
CA VAL A 151 6.01 8.75 15.85
C VAL A 151 7.09 7.72 16.16
N THR A 152 7.83 7.27 15.15
CA THR A 152 8.91 6.28 15.32
C THR A 152 10.00 6.82 16.24
N VAL A 153 10.42 8.08 16.06
CA VAL A 153 11.41 8.73 16.94
C VAL A 153 10.90 8.81 18.38
N LEU A 154 9.64 9.19 18.59
CA LEU A 154 9.04 9.26 19.93
C LEU A 154 8.94 7.88 20.59
N LEU A 155 8.52 6.86 19.85
CA LEU A 155 8.43 5.48 20.36
C LEU A 155 9.80 4.88 20.61
N PHE A 156 10.79 5.17 19.77
CA PHE A 156 12.18 4.78 19.99
C PHE A 156 12.72 5.38 21.29
N ALA A 157 12.49 6.68 21.52
CA ALA A 157 12.85 7.33 22.78
C ALA A 157 12.11 6.70 23.99
N ALA A 158 10.81 6.40 23.85
CA ALA A 158 10.05 5.70 24.89
C ALA A 158 10.55 4.26 25.13
N GLY A 159 11.20 3.64 24.14
CA GLY A 159 11.84 2.33 24.23
C GLY A 159 12.96 2.25 25.28
N PHE A 160 13.53 3.39 25.68
CA PHE A 160 14.56 3.44 26.73
C PHE A 160 13.99 3.41 28.15
N ILE A 161 12.67 3.52 28.32
CA ILE A 161 12.02 3.41 29.64
C ILE A 161 12.07 1.94 30.06
N PRO A 162 12.73 1.56 31.17
CA PRO A 162 12.78 0.17 31.60
C PRO A 162 11.39 -0.41 31.81
N ILE A 163 11.20 -1.68 31.46
CA ILE A 163 9.94 -2.44 31.53
C ILE A 163 8.91 -1.96 30.49
N VAL A 164 8.57 -0.67 30.45
CA VAL A 164 7.57 -0.10 29.53
C VAL A 164 8.06 -0.17 28.08
N GLY A 165 9.33 0.17 27.84
CA GLY A 165 9.95 0.19 26.52
C GLY A 165 10.00 -1.18 25.83
N GLN A 166 10.02 -2.25 26.61
CA GLN A 166 10.14 -3.63 26.12
C GLN A 166 8.78 -4.33 26.07
N THR A 167 7.75 -3.81 26.75
CA THR A 167 6.42 -4.43 26.83
C THR A 167 5.36 -3.62 26.09
N VAL A 168 5.17 -2.36 26.42
CA VAL A 168 4.08 -1.51 25.91
C VAL A 168 4.46 -0.89 24.57
N VAL A 169 5.69 -0.38 24.44
CA VAL A 169 6.14 0.31 23.23
C VAL A 169 6.03 -0.57 21.97
N PRO A 170 6.42 -1.86 21.96
CA PRO A 170 6.24 -2.71 20.79
C PRO A 170 4.77 -2.87 20.38
N VAL A 171 3.88 -3.06 21.34
CA VAL A 171 2.43 -3.20 21.08
C VAL A 171 1.86 -1.91 20.50
N VAL A 172 2.18 -0.76 21.11
CA VAL A 172 1.75 0.55 20.62
C VAL A 172 2.34 0.83 19.23
N SER A 173 3.58 0.44 18.98
CA SER A 173 4.25 0.58 17.67
C SER A 173 3.51 -0.20 16.59
N VAL A 174 3.12 -1.45 16.88
CA VAL A 174 2.33 -2.26 15.94
C VAL A 174 0.96 -1.63 15.71
N LEU A 175 0.27 -1.17 16.75
CA LEU A 175 -1.06 -0.55 16.60
C LEU A 175 -1.02 0.73 15.77
N ILE A 176 -0.05 1.61 16.02
CA ILE A 176 0.08 2.87 15.27
C ILE A 176 0.59 2.60 13.86
N GLY A 177 1.59 1.74 13.69
CA GLY A 177 2.11 1.34 12.38
C GLY A 177 1.03 0.71 11.51
N ALA A 178 0.25 -0.21 12.06
CA ALA A 178 -0.90 -0.81 11.39
C ALA A 178 -1.94 0.25 11.00
N TRP A 179 -2.25 1.19 11.89
CA TRP A 179 -3.22 2.25 11.60
C TRP A 179 -2.76 3.16 10.46
N LEU A 180 -1.49 3.58 10.46
CA LEU A 180 -0.92 4.41 9.41
C LEU A 180 -0.88 3.66 8.08
N LEU A 181 -0.43 2.40 8.08
CA LEU A 181 -0.47 1.53 6.92
C LEU A 181 -1.89 1.39 6.36
N CYS A 182 -2.87 1.13 7.21
CA CYS A 182 -4.26 1.02 6.77
C CYS A 182 -4.78 2.34 6.18
N THR A 183 -4.34 3.49 6.70
CA THR A 183 -4.70 4.81 6.16
C THR A 183 -4.21 4.98 4.73
N GLU A 184 -3.01 4.47 4.40
CA GLU A 184 -2.49 4.40 3.03
C GLU A 184 -3.29 3.44 2.17
N LEU A 185 -3.48 2.20 2.64
CA LEU A 185 -4.13 1.13 1.88
C LEU A 185 -5.57 1.47 1.46
N VAL A 186 -6.34 2.16 2.31
CA VAL A 186 -7.70 2.59 1.98
C VAL A 186 -7.72 3.88 1.14
N GLY A 187 -6.60 4.59 1.02
CA GLY A 187 -6.51 5.93 0.45
C GLY A 187 -7.09 6.04 -0.96
N ALA A 188 -6.64 5.16 -1.87
CA ALA A 188 -7.11 5.15 -3.26
C ALA A 188 -8.63 4.91 -3.36
N ALA A 189 -9.16 3.99 -2.57
CA ALA A 189 -10.60 3.66 -2.56
C ALA A 189 -11.46 4.80 -1.98
N PHE A 190 -10.93 5.56 -1.01
CA PHE A 190 -11.57 6.77 -0.49
C PHE A 190 -11.50 7.94 -1.49
N ASP A 191 -10.37 8.11 -2.18
CA ASP A 191 -10.19 9.14 -3.21
C ASP A 191 -11.20 8.99 -4.35
N ARG A 192 -11.37 7.76 -4.86
CA ARG A 192 -12.37 7.44 -5.89
C ARG A 192 -13.80 7.76 -5.47
N ARG A 193 -14.08 7.81 -4.17
CA ARG A 193 -15.40 8.15 -3.60
C ARG A 193 -15.49 9.61 -3.15
N GLY A 194 -14.61 10.47 -3.66
CA GLY A 194 -14.62 11.91 -3.39
C GLY A 194 -14.07 12.32 -2.02
N MET A 195 -13.62 11.38 -1.17
CA MET A 195 -13.05 11.69 0.14
C MET A 195 -11.53 11.90 0.06
N ARG A 196 -11.20 13.06 -0.51
CA ARG A 196 -9.83 13.49 -0.78
C ARG A 196 -9.09 14.06 0.44
N ARG A 197 -9.78 14.26 1.56
CA ARG A 197 -9.17 14.82 2.79
C ARG A 197 -8.80 13.70 3.75
N LEU A 198 -7.56 13.71 4.20
CA LEU A 198 -7.04 12.75 5.17
C LEU A 198 -7.85 12.74 6.49
N ARG A 199 -8.40 13.91 6.88
CA ARG A 199 -9.26 14.05 8.05
C ARG A 199 -10.56 13.24 7.95
N ASP A 200 -11.19 13.23 6.78
CA ASP A 200 -12.45 12.53 6.57
C ASP A 200 -12.22 11.01 6.58
N ARG A 201 -11.11 10.55 6.00
CA ARG A 201 -10.67 9.14 6.09
C ARG A 201 -10.47 8.70 7.53
N ARG A 202 -9.68 9.48 8.29
CA ARG A 202 -9.41 9.21 9.71
C ARG A 202 -10.69 9.19 10.55
N ARG A 203 -11.69 10.03 10.23
CA ARG A 203 -12.98 10.03 10.92
C ARG A 203 -13.76 8.73 10.70
N HIS A 204 -13.85 8.24 9.47
CA HIS A 204 -14.53 6.97 9.17
C HIS A 204 -13.82 5.76 9.80
N MET A 205 -12.49 5.77 9.77
CA MET A 205 -11.69 4.74 10.44
C MET A 205 -11.88 4.80 11.98
N ALA A 206 -11.87 6.00 12.57
CA ALA A 206 -12.02 6.19 14.01
C ALA A 206 -13.42 5.80 14.53
N GLY A 207 -14.44 5.84 13.67
CA GLY A 207 -15.78 5.30 13.98
C GLY A 207 -15.84 3.77 14.00
N ASN A 208 -14.88 3.08 13.38
CA ASN A 208 -14.88 1.64 13.15
C ASN A 208 -13.55 0.98 13.60
N LYS A 209 -12.99 1.42 14.73
CA LYS A 209 -11.63 1.06 15.16
C LYS A 209 -11.38 -0.45 15.20
N ALA A 210 -12.34 -1.22 15.73
CA ALA A 210 -12.19 -2.66 15.86
C ALA A 210 -12.07 -3.34 14.49
N ARG A 211 -12.91 -2.96 13.51
CA ARG A 211 -12.84 -3.46 12.13
C ARG A 211 -11.55 -3.06 11.43
N VAL A 212 -11.13 -1.80 11.60
CA VAL A 212 -9.87 -1.30 11.04
C VAL A 212 -8.68 -2.07 11.60
N LEU A 213 -8.57 -2.20 12.92
CA LEU A 213 -7.45 -2.91 13.56
C LEU A 213 -7.47 -4.40 13.25
N GLY A 214 -8.65 -5.03 13.16
CA GLY A 214 -8.78 -6.43 12.77
C GLY A 214 -8.29 -6.73 11.34
N PHE A 215 -8.31 -5.74 10.45
CA PHE A 215 -7.66 -5.80 9.14
C PHE A 215 -6.17 -5.45 9.23
N ALA A 216 -5.87 -4.30 9.86
CA ALA A 216 -4.59 -3.64 9.76
C ALA A 216 -3.47 -4.32 10.53
N VAL A 217 -3.76 -4.82 11.74
CA VAL A 217 -2.76 -5.48 12.59
C VAL A 217 -2.20 -6.75 11.95
N PRO A 218 -3.03 -7.74 11.53
CA PRO A 218 -2.48 -8.92 10.85
C PRO A 218 -1.81 -8.55 9.53
N CYS A 219 -2.35 -7.58 8.77
CA CYS A 219 -1.72 -7.10 7.54
C CYS A 219 -0.30 -6.54 7.81
N PHE A 220 -0.16 -5.67 8.82
CA PHE A 220 1.12 -5.08 9.21
C PHE A 220 2.13 -6.15 9.64
N LEU A 221 1.70 -7.10 10.47
CA LEU A 221 2.56 -8.18 10.95
C LEU A 221 2.99 -9.11 9.81
N LEU A 222 2.10 -9.44 8.87
CA LEU A 222 2.45 -10.26 7.71
C LEU A 222 3.39 -9.53 6.75
N LEU A 223 3.22 -8.22 6.55
CA LEU A 223 4.13 -7.40 5.75
C LEU A 223 5.50 -7.22 6.41
N ALA A 224 5.61 -7.39 7.74
CA ALA A 224 6.88 -7.37 8.44
C ALA A 224 7.70 -8.65 8.19
N ILE A 225 7.09 -9.75 7.72
CA ILE A 225 7.79 -10.98 7.39
C ILE A 225 8.38 -10.86 5.97
N PRO A 226 9.71 -10.97 5.81
CA PRO A 226 10.35 -10.97 4.50
C PRO A 226 9.77 -12.06 3.60
N PHE A 227 9.74 -11.83 2.28
CA PHE A 227 9.10 -12.68 1.24
C PHE A 227 7.56 -12.77 1.32
N VAL A 228 6.98 -12.94 2.50
CA VAL A 228 5.51 -12.87 2.70
C VAL A 228 4.99 -11.52 2.22
N ALA A 229 5.75 -10.44 2.47
CA ALA A 229 5.42 -9.10 2.01
C ALA A 229 5.11 -9.02 0.51
N VAL A 230 5.87 -9.73 -0.35
CA VAL A 230 5.71 -9.70 -1.81
C VAL A 230 4.31 -10.14 -2.24
N ALA A 231 3.80 -11.22 -1.64
CA ALA A 231 2.45 -11.70 -1.90
C ALA A 231 1.39 -10.87 -1.16
N MET A 232 1.75 -10.31 0.00
CA MET A 232 0.84 -9.56 0.84
C MET A 232 0.56 -8.14 0.35
N PHE A 233 1.45 -7.48 -0.38
CA PHE A 233 1.18 -6.15 -0.95
C PHE A 233 -0.07 -6.11 -1.85
N PRO A 234 -0.20 -6.96 -2.90
CA PRO A 234 -1.41 -6.97 -3.71
C PRO A 234 -2.65 -7.41 -2.92
N ALA A 235 -2.50 -8.36 -1.99
CA ALA A 235 -3.60 -8.80 -1.13
C ALA A 235 -4.09 -7.70 -0.18
N ALA A 236 -3.17 -6.91 0.37
CA ALA A 236 -3.42 -5.78 1.24
C ALA A 236 -4.08 -4.63 0.48
N ALA A 237 -3.65 -4.35 -0.75
CA ALA A 237 -4.31 -3.37 -1.62
C ALA A 237 -5.76 -3.78 -1.92
N ALA A 238 -5.99 -5.01 -2.38
CA ALA A 238 -7.34 -5.53 -2.64
C ALA A 238 -8.22 -5.54 -1.36
N GLY A 239 -7.65 -6.01 -0.24
CA GLY A 239 -8.31 -6.03 1.05
C GLY A 239 -8.63 -4.63 1.59
N GLY A 240 -7.74 -3.65 1.36
CA GLY A 240 -7.93 -2.24 1.69
C GLY A 240 -9.12 -1.64 0.94
N THR A 241 -9.28 -1.96 -0.34
CA THR A 241 -10.45 -1.54 -1.12
C THR A 241 -11.75 -2.18 -0.60
N ILE A 242 -11.72 -3.46 -0.24
CA ILE A 242 -12.88 -4.14 0.38
C ILE A 242 -13.23 -3.49 1.72
N LEU A 243 -12.23 -3.23 2.57
CA LEU A 243 -12.41 -2.56 3.86
C LEU A 243 -12.99 -1.15 3.65
N ALA A 244 -12.46 -0.37 2.71
CA ALA A 244 -12.96 0.97 2.41
C ALA A 244 -14.45 0.95 2.05
N ARG A 245 -14.92 0.00 1.24
CA ARG A 245 -16.35 -0.17 0.92
C ARG A 245 -17.20 -0.49 2.16
N GLN A 246 -16.64 -1.17 3.16
CA GLN A 246 -17.32 -1.48 4.41
C GLN A 246 -17.34 -0.32 5.40
N LEU A 247 -16.39 0.61 5.28
CA LEU A 247 -16.29 1.81 6.13
C LEU A 247 -17.16 2.96 5.62
N LEU A 248 -17.62 2.86 4.38
CA LEU A 248 -18.36 3.90 3.69
C LEU A 248 -19.83 3.50 3.54
N PRO A 249 -20.76 4.48 3.57
CA PRO A 249 -22.14 4.21 3.23
C PRO A 249 -22.25 3.61 1.81
N PRO A 250 -23.25 2.75 1.55
CA PRO A 250 -23.59 2.36 0.20
C PRO A 250 -23.77 3.61 -0.68
N PRO A 251 -23.38 3.59 -1.96
CA PRO A 251 -23.69 4.68 -2.87
C PRO A 251 -25.20 4.95 -2.83
N THR A 252 -25.60 6.18 -2.53
CA THR A 252 -27.00 6.57 -2.60
C THR A 252 -27.46 6.37 -4.05
N PRO A 253 -28.52 5.58 -4.32
CA PRO A 253 -29.09 5.49 -5.66
C PRO A 253 -29.45 6.91 -6.13
N GLY A 254 -28.81 7.39 -7.19
CA GLY A 254 -29.03 8.74 -7.75
C GLY A 254 -28.01 9.81 -7.35
N TRP A 255 -26.88 9.48 -6.70
CA TRP A 255 -25.80 10.46 -6.52
C TRP A 255 -25.12 10.78 -7.86
N THR A 256 -25.49 11.90 -8.47
CA THR A 256 -24.69 12.58 -9.50
C THR A 256 -23.61 13.40 -8.81
N ALA A 257 -22.34 13.21 -9.17
CA ALA A 257 -21.25 14.04 -8.68
C ALA A 257 -21.60 15.53 -8.90
N PRO A 258 -21.29 16.43 -7.95
CA PRO A 258 -21.51 17.86 -8.13
C PRO A 258 -20.58 18.35 -9.26
N GLY A 259 -21.15 18.46 -10.47
CA GLY A 259 -20.44 18.78 -11.71
C GLY A 259 -20.86 17.93 -12.91
N GLY A 260 -21.42 16.74 -12.69
CA GLY A 260 -21.88 15.87 -13.77
C GLY A 260 -23.17 16.43 -14.38
N HIS A 261 -23.07 16.97 -15.60
CA HIS A 261 -24.25 17.16 -16.43
C HIS A 261 -24.90 15.80 -16.58
N SER A 262 -26.16 15.70 -16.19
CA SER A 262 -26.98 14.52 -16.41
C SER A 262 -26.96 14.19 -17.89
N GLN A 263 -26.10 13.24 -18.31
CA GLN A 263 -26.37 12.47 -19.51
C GLN A 263 -27.65 11.72 -19.20
N SER A 264 -28.75 12.29 -19.68
CA SER A 264 -30.03 11.64 -19.78
C SER A 264 -29.77 10.24 -20.34
N ALA A 265 -30.16 9.22 -19.56
CA ALA A 265 -30.17 7.85 -20.05
C ALA A 265 -30.85 7.84 -21.42
N PRO A 266 -30.32 7.10 -22.42
CA PRO A 266 -30.98 6.98 -23.71
C PRO A 266 -32.44 6.54 -23.46
N PRO A 267 -33.43 7.19 -24.09
CA PRO A 267 -34.83 6.90 -23.83
C PRO A 267 -35.07 5.40 -24.03
N GLN A 268 -35.60 4.76 -22.98
CA GLN A 268 -35.95 3.34 -23.07
C GLN A 268 -36.94 3.15 -24.22
N PRO A 269 -36.74 2.13 -25.08
CA PRO A 269 -37.71 1.83 -26.12
C PRO A 269 -39.06 1.52 -25.46
N PRO A 270 -40.18 2.01 -26.05
CA PRO A 270 -41.50 1.86 -25.44
C PRO A 270 -41.85 0.38 -25.24
N GLN A 271 -42.29 0.04 -24.03
CA GLN A 271 -42.80 -1.30 -23.74
C GLN A 271 -44.04 -1.56 -24.60
N PRO A 272 -44.17 -2.74 -25.25
CA PRO A 272 -45.34 -3.08 -26.05
C PRO A 272 -46.60 -3.01 -25.18
N GLY A 273 -47.49 -2.05 -25.47
CA GLY A 273 -48.78 -1.89 -24.78
C GLY A 273 -48.99 -0.59 -24.01
N GLN A 274 -47.99 0.29 -23.89
CA GLN A 274 -48.19 1.62 -23.30
C GLN A 274 -48.69 2.61 -24.35
N ARG A 275 -49.87 3.20 -24.09
CA ARG A 275 -50.45 4.25 -24.93
C ARG A 275 -49.62 5.53 -24.78
N PRO A 276 -49.28 6.27 -25.86
CA PRO A 276 -48.49 7.50 -25.76
C PRO A 276 -49.18 8.53 -24.84
N PRO A 277 -48.41 9.36 -24.09
CA PRO A 277 -48.99 10.44 -23.30
C PRO A 277 -49.64 11.49 -24.21
N ASP A 278 -50.81 12.01 -23.80
CA ASP A 278 -51.49 13.07 -24.53
C ASP A 278 -50.66 14.37 -24.53
N PRO A 279 -50.64 15.12 -25.65
CA PRO A 279 -49.92 16.37 -25.73
C PRO A 279 -50.50 17.44 -24.78
N PRO A 280 -49.66 18.34 -24.24
CA PRO A 280 -50.11 19.37 -23.30
C PRO A 280 -51.09 20.35 -23.98
N ARG A 281 -52.24 20.53 -23.35
CA ARG A 281 -53.24 21.55 -23.72
C ARG A 281 -52.68 22.93 -23.39
N ASN A 282 -52.23 23.66 -24.42
CA ASN A 282 -51.93 25.09 -24.30
C ASN A 282 -53.24 25.87 -24.10
N GLY A 283 -53.54 26.24 -22.86
CA GLY A 283 -54.63 27.14 -22.53
C GLY A 283 -54.22 28.59 -22.77
N HIS A 284 -54.71 29.19 -23.85
CA HIS A 284 -54.83 30.64 -23.97
C HIS A 284 -56.24 31.05 -23.50
N ALA A 285 -56.31 31.82 -22.43
CA ALA A 285 -57.33 32.82 -22.13
C ALA A 285 -56.76 33.78 -21.08
#